data_AF-A0A6L9FRE5-F1
#
_entry.id   AF-A0A6L9FRE5-F1
#
_cell.length_a   1.000
_cell.length_b   1.000
_cell.length_c   1.000
_cell.angle_alpha   90.00
_cell.angle_beta   90.00
_cell.angle_gamma   90.00
#
_symmetry.space_group_name_H-M   'P 1'
#
loop_
_entity.id
_entity.type
_entity.pdbx_description
1 polymer ?
#
loop_
_entity_poly.entity_id
_entity_poly.type
_entity_poly.pdbx_seq_one_letter_code
_entity_poly.pdbx_strand_id
1 'polypeptide(L)'
;IGLGLSATSVIELAGAGLTLDAKKFLDFSTEDVIALTIDEKDADNQSAQLSALIHRYHLLTNIELSTVTSVIEQSQLPLPIHWTVGLKDRVNCYRCLNYAGRVMPVKSSVMKEASKWALSRAQTLTEFGHYYCVYLRFVTSNNNGAQVSSESINQAVDALTSVALECLDCPLVTFELDDKNLQSAFGQWVDSGNALGFSNLASGLLSIVMNIDLRAKGALEPEAARYLQQLKTLLCEKLANDTYISQAGQCRHYVYSLPEREIVVNVDEIGCLSIYSDLPTGTSASSQTLSIN
;
A
#
# COMPACT_ATOMS: atom_id res chain seq x y z
N ILE A 1 -22.15 -9.16 17.81
CA ILE A 1 -22.75 -9.65 16.55
C ILE A 1 -23.10 -8.42 15.72
N GLY A 2 -22.15 -7.93 14.94
CA GLY A 2 -22.32 -6.74 14.09
C GLY A 2 -22.85 -7.15 12.72
N LEU A 3 -23.86 -6.43 12.23
CA LEU A 3 -24.51 -6.63 10.93
C LEU A 3 -23.47 -6.67 9.80
N GLY A 4 -23.16 -7.87 9.32
CA GLY A 4 -22.36 -8.10 8.12
C GLY A 4 -23.24 -7.99 6.88
N LEU A 5 -22.85 -7.13 5.95
CA LEU A 5 -23.41 -7.14 4.59
C LEU A 5 -23.07 -8.49 3.95
N SER A 6 -24.10 -9.17 3.46
CA SER A 6 -24.06 -10.48 2.82
C SER A 6 -23.27 -10.44 1.50
N ALA A 7 -21.94 -10.53 1.56
CA ALA A 7 -21.04 -10.81 0.44
C ALA A 7 -19.56 -11.02 0.84
N THR A 8 -19.19 -10.97 2.12
CA THR A 8 -17.76 -11.11 2.51
C THR A 8 -17.40 -12.57 2.77
N SER A 9 -16.54 -13.14 1.93
CA SER A 9 -15.86 -14.45 2.13
C SER A 9 -14.78 -14.42 3.21
N VAL A 10 -14.89 -13.49 4.17
CA VAL A 10 -13.89 -13.24 5.20
C VAL A 10 -14.09 -14.21 6.36
N ILE A 11 -13.00 -14.82 6.80
CA ILE A 11 -12.91 -15.77 7.90
C ILE A 11 -12.07 -15.13 9.01
N GLU A 12 -12.61 -15.12 10.21
CA GLU A 12 -11.91 -14.70 11.42
C GLU A 12 -11.28 -15.93 12.10
N LEU A 13 -9.98 -15.87 12.32
CA LEU A 13 -9.21 -16.87 13.04
C LEU A 13 -8.81 -16.27 14.39
N ALA A 14 -9.73 -16.32 15.35
CA ALA A 14 -9.60 -15.62 16.62
C ALA A 14 -8.35 -16.03 17.42
N GLY A 15 -8.05 -17.33 17.49
CA GLY A 15 -6.84 -17.84 18.17
C GLY A 15 -5.53 -17.41 17.52
N ALA A 16 -5.53 -17.16 16.21
CA ALA A 16 -4.39 -16.61 15.49
C ALA A 16 -4.39 -15.07 15.48
N GLY A 17 -5.46 -14.41 15.95
CA GLY A 17 -5.63 -12.97 15.87
C GLY A 17 -5.67 -12.44 14.43
N LEU A 18 -6.22 -13.21 13.48
CA LEU A 18 -6.20 -12.89 12.05
C LEU A 18 -7.61 -12.79 11.46
N THR A 19 -7.73 -11.98 10.42
CA THR A 19 -8.92 -11.87 9.56
C THR A 19 -8.49 -11.98 8.12
N LEU A 20 -8.91 -13.02 7.40
CA LEU A 20 -8.44 -13.35 6.05
C LEU A 20 -9.62 -13.63 5.11
N ASP A 21 -9.49 -13.34 3.82
CA ASP A 21 -10.45 -13.84 2.84
C ASP A 21 -10.24 -15.33 2.53
N ALA A 22 -11.32 -16.06 2.23
CA ALA A 22 -11.28 -17.47 1.87
C ALA A 22 -10.29 -17.78 0.73
N LYS A 23 -10.13 -16.89 -0.26
CA LYS A 23 -9.15 -17.07 -1.35
C LYS A 23 -7.70 -17.04 -0.86
N LYS A 24 -7.41 -16.37 0.25
CA LYS A 24 -6.05 -16.34 0.82
C LYS A 24 -5.60 -17.75 1.22
N PHE A 25 -6.51 -18.61 1.67
CA PHE A 25 -6.20 -20.01 2.03
C PHE A 25 -5.62 -20.84 0.87
N LEU A 26 -5.85 -20.46 -0.38
CA LEU A 26 -5.26 -21.12 -1.56
C LEU A 26 -3.73 -20.96 -1.63
N ASP A 27 -3.17 -19.99 -0.90
CA ASP A 27 -1.74 -19.72 -0.83
C ASP A 27 -1.04 -20.60 0.22
N PHE A 28 -1.79 -21.22 1.15
CA PHE A 28 -1.22 -21.94 2.30
C PHE A 28 -1.04 -23.42 2.00
N SER A 29 0.02 -23.99 2.58
CA SER A 29 0.10 -25.45 2.71
C SER A 29 -0.95 -25.97 3.70
N THR A 30 -1.33 -27.24 3.57
CA THR A 30 -2.27 -27.87 4.51
C THR A 30 -1.79 -27.82 5.96
N GLU A 31 -0.49 -28.01 6.19
CA GLU A 31 0.12 -27.94 7.52
C GLU A 31 -0.02 -26.53 8.12
N ASP A 32 0.17 -25.51 7.29
CA ASP A 32 0.06 -24.12 7.73
C ASP A 32 -1.39 -23.71 8.04
N VAL A 33 -2.37 -24.21 7.26
CA VAL A 33 -3.78 -24.01 7.59
C VAL A 33 -4.12 -24.61 8.95
N ILE A 34 -3.65 -25.83 9.25
CA ILE A 34 -3.87 -26.46 10.56
C ILE A 34 -3.22 -25.62 11.67
N ALA A 35 -1.98 -25.15 11.45
CA ALA A 35 -1.28 -24.29 12.41
C ALA A 35 -1.95 -22.92 12.63
N LEU A 36 -2.83 -22.48 11.74
CA LEU A 36 -3.62 -21.25 11.91
C LEU A 36 -4.96 -21.48 12.61
N THR A 37 -5.39 -22.73 12.77
CA THR A 37 -6.64 -23.10 13.48
C THR A 37 -6.44 -23.32 14.98
N ILE A 38 -5.39 -22.73 15.56
CA ILE A 38 -5.10 -22.81 16.99
C ILE A 38 -6.24 -22.22 17.82
N ASP A 39 -6.50 -22.84 18.98
CA ASP A 39 -7.41 -22.28 19.98
C ASP A 39 -6.74 -21.08 20.66
N GLU A 40 -7.53 -20.08 21.08
CA GLU A 40 -7.06 -18.87 21.76
C GLU A 40 -6.21 -19.20 23.00
N LYS A 41 -6.52 -20.31 23.66
CA LYS A 41 -5.83 -20.78 24.87
C LYS A 41 -4.42 -21.27 24.61
N ASP A 42 -4.12 -21.70 23.39
CA ASP A 42 -2.82 -22.26 22.99
C ASP A 42 -1.95 -21.26 22.21
N ALA A 43 -2.48 -20.06 21.95
CA ALA A 43 -1.81 -19.03 21.15
C ALA A 43 -0.45 -18.61 21.71
N ASP A 44 -0.34 -18.44 23.03
CA ASP A 44 0.91 -18.04 23.68
C ASP A 44 2.02 -19.09 23.50
N ASN A 45 1.65 -20.38 23.57
CA ASN A 45 2.57 -21.51 23.44
C ASN A 45 3.10 -21.69 22.01
N GLN A 46 2.37 -21.22 21.01
CA GLN A 46 2.71 -21.34 19.58
C GLN A 46 3.07 -20.00 18.92
N SER A 47 3.27 -18.96 19.72
CA SER A 47 3.49 -17.57 19.28
C SER A 47 4.63 -17.41 18.26
N ALA A 48 5.75 -18.13 18.44
CA ALA A 48 6.88 -18.07 17.50
C ALA A 48 6.55 -18.67 16.13
N GLN A 49 5.82 -19.80 16.10
CA GLN A 49 5.39 -20.44 14.86
C GLN A 49 4.35 -19.58 14.13
N LEU A 50 3.40 -19.02 14.88
CA LEU A 50 2.40 -18.11 14.34
C LEU A 50 3.06 -16.84 13.77
N SER A 51 4.03 -16.26 14.46
CA SER A 51 4.78 -15.10 13.97
C SER A 51 5.51 -15.39 12.66
N ALA A 52 6.14 -16.57 12.54
CA ALA A 52 6.79 -17.00 11.31
C ALA A 52 5.79 -17.18 10.16
N LEU A 53 4.59 -17.71 10.44
CA LEU A 53 3.50 -17.84 9.45
C LEU A 53 3.00 -16.49 8.97
N ILE A 54 2.73 -15.57 9.90
CA ILE A 54 2.29 -14.21 9.61
C ILE A 54 3.28 -13.51 8.69
N HIS A 55 4.58 -13.61 8.99
CA HIS A 55 5.62 -13.02 8.17
C HIS A 55 5.70 -13.65 6.78
N ARG A 56 5.73 -14.99 6.70
CA ARG A 56 5.83 -15.73 5.43
C ARG A 56 4.68 -15.43 4.47
N TYR A 57 3.47 -15.28 5.00
CA TYR A 57 2.27 -15.05 4.17
C TYR A 57 1.85 -13.58 4.04
N HIS A 58 2.70 -12.65 4.49
CA HIS A 58 2.48 -11.19 4.44
C HIS A 58 1.17 -10.74 5.11
N LEU A 59 0.86 -11.37 6.24
CA LEU A 59 -0.38 -11.15 6.98
C LEU A 59 -0.24 -10.00 7.99
N LEU A 60 -1.35 -9.34 8.25
CA LEU A 60 -1.53 -8.37 9.31
C LEU A 60 -2.50 -8.92 10.35
N THR A 61 -2.12 -8.77 11.62
CA THR A 61 -2.94 -9.12 12.77
C THR A 61 -4.12 -8.16 12.93
N ASN A 62 -5.16 -8.61 13.63
CA ASN A 62 -6.32 -7.79 13.98
C ASN A 62 -5.91 -6.58 14.86
N ILE A 63 -4.86 -6.73 15.67
CA ILE A 63 -4.28 -5.64 16.46
C ILE A 63 -3.67 -4.58 15.52
N GLU A 64 -2.87 -4.99 14.55
CA GLU A 64 -2.31 -4.08 13.56
C GLU A 64 -3.41 -3.36 12.78
N LEU A 65 -4.40 -4.10 12.26
CA LEU A 65 -5.52 -3.52 11.53
C LEU A 65 -6.37 -2.55 12.38
N SER A 66 -6.44 -2.73 13.71
CA SER A 66 -7.15 -1.83 14.61
C SER A 66 -6.51 -0.43 14.71
N THR A 67 -5.20 -0.33 14.39
CA THR A 67 -4.46 0.95 14.35
C THR A 67 -5.10 1.95 13.39
N VAL A 68 -5.69 1.47 12.28
CA VAL A 68 -6.38 2.33 11.32
C VAL A 68 -7.53 3.08 11.99
N THR A 69 -8.34 2.37 12.77
CA THR A 69 -9.44 2.96 13.54
C THR A 69 -8.91 3.97 14.56
N SER A 70 -7.86 3.62 15.30
CA SER A 70 -7.27 4.51 16.31
C SER A 70 -6.73 5.83 15.71
N VAL A 71 -6.03 5.78 14.57
CA VAL A 71 -5.51 6.99 13.90
C VAL A 71 -6.65 7.90 13.44
N ILE A 72 -7.73 7.30 12.94
CA ILE A 72 -8.92 8.03 12.48
C ILE A 72 -9.61 8.68 13.68
N GLU A 73 -9.84 7.94 14.78
CA GLU A 73 -10.46 8.48 16.00
C GLU A 73 -9.64 9.63 16.60
N GLN A 74 -8.31 9.49 16.64
CA GLN A 74 -7.40 10.53 17.13
C GLN A 74 -7.38 11.79 16.25
N SER A 75 -7.69 11.64 14.96
CA SER A 75 -7.84 12.80 14.06
C SER A 75 -9.08 13.63 14.39
N GLN A 76 -10.04 13.08 15.15
CA GLN A 76 -11.33 13.70 15.48
C GLN A 76 -12.14 14.12 14.24
N LEU A 77 -11.86 13.51 13.09
CA LEU A 77 -12.55 13.77 11.84
C LEU A 77 -13.63 12.70 11.61
N PRO A 78 -14.86 13.08 11.24
CA PRO A 78 -15.89 12.10 10.91
C PRO A 78 -15.52 11.39 9.62
N LEU A 79 -15.43 10.06 9.64
CA LEU A 79 -15.36 9.29 8.40
C LEU A 79 -16.67 9.41 7.63
N PRO A 80 -16.63 9.56 6.29
CA PRO A 80 -17.83 9.49 5.50
C PRO A 80 -18.48 8.10 5.63
N ILE A 81 -19.78 8.08 5.92
CA ILE A 81 -20.56 6.84 6.14
C ILE A 81 -20.54 5.91 4.91
N HIS A 82 -20.33 6.47 3.72
CA HIS A 82 -20.30 5.72 2.47
C HIS A 82 -18.97 5.01 2.19
N TRP A 83 -17.91 5.23 3.00
CA TRP A 83 -16.67 4.48 2.83
C TRP A 83 -16.90 3.02 3.20
N THR A 84 -16.80 2.14 2.20
CA THR A 84 -16.82 0.70 2.44
C THR A 84 -15.56 0.30 3.18
N VAL A 85 -15.68 -0.13 4.44
CA VAL A 85 -14.53 -0.58 5.24
C VAL A 85 -14.28 -2.08 5.02
N GLY A 86 -13.97 -2.41 3.77
CA GLY A 86 -13.57 -3.78 3.40
C GLY A 86 -12.25 -4.18 4.07
N LEU A 87 -11.94 -5.49 4.05
CA LEU A 87 -10.64 -5.97 4.53
C LEU A 87 -9.49 -5.38 3.70
N LYS A 88 -9.64 -5.30 2.37
CA LYS A 88 -8.67 -4.67 1.45
C LYS A 88 -8.36 -3.24 1.87
N ASP A 89 -9.38 -2.42 2.10
CA ASP A 89 -9.17 -1.01 2.45
C ASP A 89 -8.46 -0.83 3.79
N ARG A 90 -8.78 -1.66 4.78
CA ARG A 90 -8.09 -1.66 6.08
C ARG A 90 -6.63 -2.07 5.94
N VAL A 91 -6.35 -3.14 5.20
CA VAL A 91 -4.98 -3.61 4.94
C VAL A 91 -4.16 -2.53 4.23
N ASN A 92 -4.69 -1.95 3.15
CA ASN A 92 -3.99 -0.95 2.36
C ASN A 92 -3.71 0.33 3.17
N CYS A 93 -4.73 0.81 3.90
CA CYS A 93 -4.58 1.98 4.76
C CYS A 93 -3.57 1.72 5.89
N TYR A 94 -3.62 0.56 6.54
CA TYR A 94 -2.64 0.20 7.56
C TYR A 94 -1.21 0.23 7.01
N ARG A 95 -0.98 -0.40 5.84
CA ARG A 95 0.35 -0.45 5.21
C ARG A 95 0.90 0.97 4.98
N CYS A 96 0.05 1.89 4.51
CA CYS A 96 0.40 3.30 4.34
C CYS A 96 0.75 3.99 5.67
N LEU A 97 -0.13 3.86 6.68
CA LEU A 97 0.07 4.49 7.99
C LEU A 97 1.32 3.96 8.71
N ASN A 98 1.54 2.65 8.67
CA ASN A 98 2.72 2.00 9.24
C ASN A 98 4.00 2.46 8.52
N TYR A 99 3.98 2.51 7.19
CA TYR A 99 5.09 3.03 6.40
C TYR A 99 5.42 4.49 6.76
N ALA A 100 4.40 5.35 6.80
CA ALA A 100 4.55 6.75 7.17
C ALA A 100 5.12 6.92 8.58
N GLY A 101 4.61 6.16 9.56
CA GLY A 101 5.11 6.21 10.94
C GLY A 101 6.59 5.83 11.06
N ARG A 102 7.06 4.90 10.22
CA ARG A 102 8.46 4.44 10.22
C ARG A 102 9.40 5.37 9.46
N VAL A 103 8.98 5.85 8.28
CA VAL A 103 9.89 6.53 7.32
C VAL A 103 9.72 8.05 7.31
N MET A 104 8.54 8.56 7.72
CA MET A 104 8.21 9.98 7.73
C MET A 104 7.69 10.42 9.11
N PRO A 105 8.47 10.23 10.20
CA PRO A 105 8.02 10.60 11.53
C PRO A 105 7.83 12.12 11.62
N VAL A 106 6.63 12.53 12.03
CA VAL A 106 6.24 13.93 12.19
C VAL A 106 5.54 14.17 13.51
N LYS A 107 5.40 15.44 13.91
CA LYS A 107 4.65 15.83 15.11
C LYS A 107 3.16 15.56 14.92
N SER A 108 2.45 15.32 16.03
CA SER A 108 0.99 15.06 16.03
C SER A 108 0.16 16.16 15.36
N SER A 109 0.60 17.41 15.40
CA SER A 109 -0.08 18.52 14.70
C SER A 109 -0.06 18.34 13.17
N VAL A 110 1.07 17.89 12.62
CA VAL A 110 1.23 17.60 11.19
C VAL A 110 0.41 16.37 10.81
N MET A 111 0.37 15.35 11.67
CA MET A 111 -0.49 14.17 11.44
C MET A 111 -1.96 14.56 11.33
N LYS A 112 -2.45 15.46 12.19
CA LYS A 112 -3.83 15.97 12.12
C LYS A 112 -4.10 16.76 10.85
N GLU A 113 -3.16 17.61 10.42
CA GLU A 113 -3.28 18.34 9.16
C GLU A 113 -3.29 17.39 7.95
N ALA A 114 -2.39 16.40 7.93
CA ALA A 114 -2.32 15.37 6.90
C ALA A 114 -3.63 14.57 6.82
N SER A 115 -4.18 14.15 7.96
CA SER A 115 -5.47 13.45 8.00
C SER A 115 -6.61 14.31 7.45
N LYS A 116 -6.65 15.60 7.80
CA LYS A 116 -7.68 16.54 7.30
C LYS A 116 -7.56 16.74 5.80
N TRP A 117 -6.34 16.91 5.30
CA TRP A 117 -6.07 17.08 3.88
C TRP A 117 -6.44 15.81 3.09
N ALA A 118 -6.00 14.65 3.56
CA ALA A 118 -6.28 13.36 2.92
C ALA A 118 -7.79 13.06 2.88
N LEU A 119 -8.51 13.32 3.97
CA LEU A 119 -9.97 13.12 4.05
C LEU A 119 -10.72 14.01 3.06
N SER A 120 -10.22 15.21 2.78
CA SER A 120 -10.87 16.13 1.82
C SER A 120 -10.77 15.67 0.36
N ARG A 121 -9.90 14.70 0.06
CA ARG A 121 -9.62 14.20 -1.29
C ARG A 121 -10.03 12.75 -1.50
N ALA A 122 -9.91 11.92 -0.47
CA ALA A 122 -10.18 10.50 -0.54
C ALA A 122 -11.67 10.18 -0.70
N GLN A 123 -11.98 9.18 -1.52
CA GLN A 123 -13.29 8.55 -1.63
C GLN A 123 -13.35 7.18 -0.96
N THR A 124 -12.20 6.63 -0.62
CA THR A 124 -12.06 5.34 0.08
C THR A 124 -10.99 5.42 1.17
N LEU A 125 -11.02 4.45 2.07
CA LEU A 125 -10.01 4.34 3.12
C LEU A 125 -8.61 3.98 2.56
N THR A 126 -8.53 3.25 1.45
CA THR A 126 -7.27 3.07 0.71
C THR A 126 -6.70 4.41 0.23
N GLU A 127 -7.51 5.22 -0.44
CA GLU A 127 -7.08 6.54 -0.94
C GLU A 127 -6.67 7.47 0.19
N PHE A 128 -7.36 7.42 1.34
CA PHE A 128 -6.97 8.17 2.52
C PHE A 128 -5.53 7.86 2.93
N GLY A 129 -5.15 6.57 3.01
CA GLY A 129 -3.78 6.16 3.32
C GLY A 129 -2.75 6.69 2.31
N HIS A 130 -3.08 6.64 1.02
CA HIS A 130 -2.21 7.16 -0.05
C HIS A 130 -2.02 8.68 0.06
N TYR A 131 -3.10 9.44 0.13
CA TYR A 131 -3.05 10.90 0.25
C TYR A 131 -2.38 11.34 1.56
N TYR A 132 -2.59 10.61 2.65
CA TYR A 132 -1.89 10.85 3.91
C TYR A 132 -0.36 10.77 3.74
N CYS A 133 0.13 9.72 3.08
CA CYS A 133 1.55 9.56 2.80
C CYS A 133 2.09 10.62 1.84
N VAL A 134 1.33 10.97 0.79
CA VAL A 134 1.68 12.04 -0.16
C VAL A 134 1.90 13.36 0.58
N TYR A 135 0.96 13.75 1.44
CA TYR A 135 1.06 14.98 2.23
C TYR A 135 2.31 14.98 3.12
N LEU A 136 2.53 13.90 3.87
CA LEU A 136 3.70 13.78 4.75
C LEU A 136 5.01 13.82 3.98
N ARG A 137 5.05 13.25 2.77
CA ARG A 137 6.24 13.28 1.92
C ARG A 137 6.60 14.69 1.48
N PHE A 138 5.63 15.54 1.13
CA PHE A 138 5.88 16.95 0.85
C PHE A 138 6.42 17.70 2.07
N VAL A 139 5.81 17.50 3.25
CA VAL A 139 6.23 18.17 4.48
C VAL A 139 7.64 17.75 4.89
N THR A 140 7.94 16.45 4.85
CA THR A 140 9.25 15.90 5.26
C THR A 140 10.35 16.13 4.23
N SER A 141 10.02 16.34 2.95
CA SER A 141 11.03 16.71 1.95
C SER A 141 11.55 18.12 2.16
N ASN A 142 10.80 19.00 2.84
CA ASN A 142 11.21 20.38 3.12
C ASN A 142 11.94 20.51 4.47
N ASN A 143 13.14 19.92 4.56
CA ASN A 143 13.97 19.87 5.79
C ASN A 143 14.45 21.22 6.34
N ASN A 144 14.15 22.34 5.69
CA ASN A 144 14.60 23.68 6.10
C ASN A 144 13.72 24.31 7.20
N GLY A 145 12.77 23.57 7.78
CA GLY A 145 11.88 24.08 8.84
C GLY A 145 10.82 25.08 8.37
N ALA A 146 10.79 25.39 7.07
CA ALA A 146 9.73 26.18 6.46
C ALA A 146 8.45 25.35 6.40
N GLN A 147 7.37 25.87 6.99
CA GLN A 147 6.04 25.28 6.86
C GLN A 147 5.65 25.23 5.38
N VAL A 148 5.43 24.03 4.85
CA VAL A 148 4.85 23.87 3.51
C VAL A 148 3.35 24.12 3.66
N SER A 149 2.84 25.12 2.95
CA SER A 149 1.40 25.39 2.98
C SER A 149 0.63 24.28 2.25
N SER A 150 -0.56 23.95 2.73
CA SER A 150 -1.47 23.03 2.04
C SER A 150 -1.77 23.47 0.60
N GLU A 151 -1.75 24.79 0.32
CA GLU A 151 -1.92 25.34 -1.03
C GLU A 151 -0.76 24.98 -1.97
N SER A 152 0.48 25.06 -1.48
CA SER A 152 1.66 24.63 -2.23
C SER A 152 1.63 23.14 -2.54
N ILE A 153 1.14 22.32 -1.59
CA ILE A 153 0.96 20.88 -1.80
C ILE A 153 -0.12 20.63 -2.86
N ASN A 154 -1.24 21.37 -2.82
CA ASN A 154 -2.29 21.26 -3.84
C ASN A 154 -1.74 21.55 -5.24
N GLN A 155 -1.01 22.65 -5.41
CA GLN A 155 -0.42 23.01 -6.71
C GLN A 155 0.55 21.93 -7.22
N ALA A 156 1.37 21.37 -6.34
CA ALA A 156 2.29 20.29 -6.69
C ALA A 156 1.56 18.98 -7.07
N VAL A 157 0.50 18.63 -6.33
CA VAL A 157 -0.34 17.47 -6.62
C VAL A 157 -1.10 17.65 -7.93
N ASP A 158 -1.62 18.84 -8.19
CA ASP A 158 -2.36 19.15 -9.42
C ASP A 158 -1.43 19.05 -10.65
N ALA A 159 -0.18 19.52 -10.54
CA ALA A 159 0.83 19.35 -11.60
C ALA A 159 1.13 17.86 -11.89
N LEU A 160 1.23 17.04 -10.85
CA LEU A 160 1.50 15.60 -10.98
C LEU A 160 0.27 14.77 -11.38
N THR A 161 -0.94 15.31 -11.20
CA THR A 161 -2.19 14.59 -11.48
C THR A 161 -2.28 14.20 -12.94
N SER A 162 -1.95 15.12 -13.87
CA SER A 162 -1.98 14.82 -15.31
C SER A 162 -1.04 13.66 -15.66
N VAL A 163 0.18 13.65 -15.11
CA VAL A 163 1.16 12.58 -15.34
C VAL A 163 0.66 11.24 -14.79
N ALA A 164 0.05 11.24 -13.60
CA ALA A 164 -0.52 10.02 -13.02
C ALA A 164 -1.74 9.50 -13.80
N LEU A 165 -2.59 10.40 -14.33
CA LEU A 165 -3.76 10.04 -15.15
C LEU A 165 -3.37 9.38 -16.48
N GLU A 166 -2.29 9.83 -17.12
CA GLU A 166 -1.73 9.21 -18.33
C GLU A 166 -1.20 7.78 -18.09
N CYS A 167 -1.01 7.42 -16.82
CA CYS A 167 -0.47 6.14 -16.37
C CYS A 167 -1.53 5.26 -15.69
N LEU A 168 -2.82 5.43 -15.96
CA LEU A 168 -3.87 4.57 -15.38
C LEU A 168 -4.20 3.33 -16.23
N ASP A 169 -3.81 3.33 -17.50
CA ASP A 169 -4.01 2.18 -18.37
C ASP A 169 -3.06 1.04 -18.00
N CYS A 170 -3.62 -0.15 -17.84
CA CYS A 170 -2.91 -1.33 -17.35
C CYS A 170 -3.10 -2.51 -18.33
N PRO A 171 -2.07 -3.36 -18.52
CA PRO A 171 -2.24 -4.60 -19.26
C PRO A 171 -3.24 -5.53 -18.58
N LEU A 172 -4.08 -6.19 -19.38
CA LEU A 172 -4.97 -7.25 -18.92
C LEU A 172 -4.33 -8.61 -19.18
N VAL A 173 -4.23 -9.42 -18.13
CA VAL A 173 -3.70 -10.79 -18.19
C VAL A 173 -4.80 -11.79 -17.84
N THR A 174 -4.83 -12.91 -18.57
CA THR A 174 -5.94 -13.88 -18.48
C THR A 174 -5.61 -15.08 -17.59
N PHE A 175 -4.39 -15.17 -17.09
CA PHE A 175 -3.91 -16.26 -16.25
C PHE A 175 -2.92 -15.74 -15.21
N GLU A 176 -2.72 -16.56 -14.18
CA GLU A 176 -1.73 -16.34 -13.13
C GLU A 176 -0.33 -16.34 -13.75
N LEU A 177 0.47 -15.31 -13.48
CA LEU A 177 1.78 -15.12 -14.10
C LEU A 177 2.85 -15.71 -13.21
N ASP A 178 3.76 -16.50 -13.78
CA ASP A 178 5.07 -16.68 -13.16
C ASP A 178 5.95 -15.44 -13.35
N ASP A 179 7.13 -15.43 -12.74
CA ASP A 179 8.07 -14.30 -12.76
C ASP A 179 8.49 -13.89 -14.18
N LYS A 180 8.71 -14.86 -15.07
CA LYS A 180 9.10 -14.62 -16.48
C LYS A 180 7.94 -14.12 -17.33
N ASN A 181 6.74 -14.67 -17.16
CA ASN A 181 5.56 -14.22 -17.87
C ASN A 181 5.15 -12.81 -17.40
N LEU A 182 5.34 -12.49 -16.12
CA LEU A 182 5.18 -11.14 -15.58
C LEU A 182 6.14 -10.15 -16.27
N GLN A 183 7.42 -10.47 -16.35
CA GLN A 183 8.41 -9.65 -17.05
C GLN A 183 8.06 -9.48 -18.53
N SER A 184 7.67 -10.57 -19.20
CA SER A 184 7.27 -10.53 -20.61
C SER A 184 6.01 -9.67 -20.83
N ALA A 185 5.03 -9.72 -19.92
CA ALA A 185 3.83 -8.91 -20.01
C ALA A 185 4.17 -7.41 -19.94
N PHE A 186 5.07 -7.03 -19.03
CA PHE A 186 5.59 -5.66 -18.99
C PHE A 186 6.34 -5.29 -20.26
N GLY A 187 7.25 -6.14 -20.74
CA GLY A 187 7.98 -5.91 -21.99
C GLY A 187 7.06 -5.66 -23.18
N GLN A 188 6.07 -6.52 -23.40
CA GLN A 188 5.10 -6.38 -24.50
C GLN A 188 4.26 -5.11 -24.40
N TRP A 189 3.80 -4.77 -23.19
CA TRP A 189 3.02 -3.55 -22.95
C TRP A 189 3.84 -2.30 -23.28
N VAL A 190 5.10 -2.31 -22.84
CA VAL A 190 6.08 -1.25 -23.06
C VAL A 190 6.46 -1.10 -24.53
N ASP A 191 6.70 -2.21 -25.22
CA ASP A 191 7.06 -2.25 -26.64
C ASP A 191 5.91 -1.77 -27.53
N SER A 192 4.67 -1.89 -27.05
CA SER A 192 3.47 -1.34 -27.69
C SER A 192 3.33 0.18 -27.53
N GLY A 193 4.26 0.83 -26.83
CA GLY A 193 4.28 2.28 -26.62
C GLY A 193 3.44 2.76 -25.43
N ASN A 194 2.93 1.85 -24.60
CA ASN A 194 2.08 2.20 -23.47
C ASN A 194 2.91 2.64 -22.24
N ALA A 195 2.31 3.48 -21.41
CA ALA A 195 2.83 3.87 -20.10
C ALA A 195 2.60 2.75 -19.07
N LEU A 196 3.39 2.71 -17.99
CA LEU A 196 3.13 1.76 -16.90
C LEU A 196 1.88 2.14 -16.13
N GLY A 197 1.02 1.15 -15.87
CA GLY A 197 -0.28 1.36 -15.25
C GLY A 197 -0.28 1.40 -13.71
N PHE A 198 -1.04 2.31 -13.13
CA PHE A 198 -1.41 2.37 -11.71
C PHE A 198 -2.87 1.99 -11.52
N SER A 199 -3.18 1.35 -10.39
CA SER A 199 -4.56 0.93 -10.09
C SER A 199 -5.58 2.08 -9.96
N ASN A 200 -5.12 3.26 -9.56
CA ASN A 200 -5.90 4.48 -9.45
C ASN A 200 -4.98 5.71 -9.27
N LEU A 201 -5.57 6.90 -9.41
CA LEU A 201 -4.86 8.17 -9.28
C LEU A 201 -4.09 8.30 -7.96
N ALA A 202 -4.69 7.93 -6.82
CA ALA A 202 -4.04 8.08 -5.52
C ALA A 202 -2.78 7.19 -5.38
N SER A 203 -2.83 5.96 -5.92
CA SER A 203 -1.68 5.05 -5.95
C SER A 203 -0.57 5.55 -6.89
N GLY A 204 -0.93 6.14 -8.03
CA GLY A 204 0.02 6.75 -8.96
C GLY A 204 0.71 7.97 -8.37
N LEU A 205 -0.08 8.88 -7.77
CA LEU A 205 0.46 10.04 -7.06
C LEU A 205 1.39 9.62 -5.93
N LEU A 206 1.00 8.65 -5.10
CA LEU A 206 1.86 8.13 -4.04
C LEU A 206 3.19 7.62 -4.61
N SER A 207 3.14 6.74 -5.60
CA SER A 207 4.34 6.12 -6.18
C SER A 207 5.29 7.16 -6.78
N ILE A 208 4.75 8.16 -7.50
CA ILE A 208 5.53 9.26 -8.06
C ILE A 208 6.14 10.12 -6.95
N VAL A 209 5.33 10.64 -6.03
CA VAL A 209 5.75 11.58 -4.97
C VAL A 209 6.81 10.97 -4.06
N MET A 210 6.76 9.66 -3.83
CA MET A 210 7.74 8.94 -3.01
C MET A 210 9.11 8.81 -3.69
N ASN A 211 9.18 8.84 -5.02
CA ASN A 211 10.39 8.51 -5.78
C ASN A 211 11.01 9.69 -6.56
N ILE A 212 10.43 10.88 -6.51
CA ILE A 212 10.98 12.10 -7.15
C ILE A 212 11.64 13.05 -6.15
N ASP A 213 12.50 13.94 -6.63
CA ASP A 213 13.02 15.05 -5.83
C ASP A 213 12.01 16.21 -5.82
N LEU A 214 11.19 16.27 -4.77
CA LEU A 214 10.20 17.33 -4.56
C LEU A 214 10.81 18.72 -4.34
N ARG A 215 12.15 18.82 -4.22
CA ARG A 215 12.87 20.09 -4.09
C ARG A 215 13.52 20.53 -5.39
N ALA A 216 13.36 19.78 -6.48
CA ALA A 216 13.90 20.14 -7.77
C ALA A 216 13.45 21.55 -8.14
N LYS A 217 14.39 22.36 -8.67
CA LYS A 217 14.06 23.72 -9.11
C LYS A 217 13.27 23.63 -10.40
N GLY A 218 11.98 23.99 -10.36
CA GLY A 218 11.13 24.06 -11.54
C GLY A 218 9.90 23.16 -11.44
N ALA A 219 9.40 22.73 -12.60
CA ALA A 219 8.25 21.84 -12.75
C ALA A 219 8.58 20.43 -12.21
N LEU A 220 7.58 19.74 -11.64
CA LEU A 220 7.74 18.39 -11.09
C LEU A 220 7.51 17.29 -12.14
N GLU A 221 6.81 17.64 -13.22
CA GLU A 221 6.44 16.75 -14.31
C GLU A 221 7.66 16.08 -14.99
N PRO A 222 8.79 16.79 -15.25
CA PRO A 222 10.00 16.15 -15.77
C PRO A 222 10.62 15.12 -14.81
N GLU A 223 10.56 15.39 -13.49
CA GLU A 223 11.05 14.44 -12.48
C GLU A 223 10.16 13.20 -12.43
N ALA A 224 8.84 13.37 -12.53
CA ALA A 224 7.89 12.28 -12.63
C ALA A 224 8.11 11.43 -13.89
N ALA A 225 8.30 12.06 -15.05
CA ALA A 225 8.61 11.35 -16.30
C ALA A 225 9.92 10.55 -16.21
N ARG A 226 10.96 11.13 -15.59
CA ARG A 226 12.23 10.44 -15.35
C ARG A 226 12.04 9.21 -14.45
N TYR A 227 11.30 9.35 -13.35
CA TYR A 227 10.97 8.24 -12.46
C TYR A 227 10.21 7.13 -13.20
N LEU A 228 9.17 7.46 -13.97
CA LEU A 228 8.37 6.48 -14.70
C LEU A 228 9.21 5.72 -15.72
N GLN A 229 10.13 6.40 -16.41
CA GLN A 229 11.05 5.74 -17.34
C GLN A 229 12.01 4.79 -16.61
N GLN A 230 12.48 5.15 -15.42
CA GLN A 230 13.33 4.26 -14.60
C GLN A 230 12.55 3.05 -14.10
N LEU A 231 11.31 3.24 -13.65
CA LEU A 231 10.43 2.16 -13.22
C LEU A 231 10.15 1.19 -14.38
N LYS A 232 9.88 1.74 -15.57
CA LYS A 232 9.69 0.99 -16.81
C LYS A 232 10.87 0.09 -17.13
N THR A 233 12.08 0.66 -17.21
CA THR A 233 13.30 -0.12 -17.45
C THR A 233 13.47 -1.22 -16.40
N LEU A 234 13.24 -0.89 -15.12
CA LEU A 234 13.41 -1.85 -14.04
C LEU A 234 12.47 -3.05 -14.15
N LEU A 235 11.18 -2.82 -14.38
CA LEU A 235 10.19 -3.89 -14.45
C LEU A 235 10.34 -4.77 -15.71
N CYS A 236 10.91 -4.22 -16.78
CA CYS A 236 11.27 -5.01 -17.96
C CYS A 236 12.54 -5.85 -17.75
N GLU A 237 13.46 -5.44 -16.87
CA GLU A 237 14.77 -6.09 -16.73
C GLU A 237 14.90 -7.02 -15.51
N LYS A 238 14.07 -6.82 -14.49
CA LYS A 238 14.11 -7.58 -13.23
C LYS A 238 12.97 -8.57 -13.13
N LEU A 239 13.22 -9.67 -12.42
CA LEU A 239 12.21 -10.64 -12.01
C LEU A 239 11.72 -10.30 -10.60
N ALA A 240 10.46 -10.59 -10.31
CA ALA A 240 9.94 -10.54 -8.95
C ALA A 240 10.65 -11.59 -8.08
N ASN A 241 10.90 -11.25 -6.82
CA ASN A 241 11.57 -12.12 -5.85
C ASN A 241 10.59 -12.94 -5.01
N ASP A 242 9.33 -12.49 -4.94
CA ASP A 242 8.28 -13.13 -4.14
C ASP A 242 6.89 -12.92 -4.76
N THR A 243 5.96 -13.81 -4.46
CA THR A 243 4.56 -13.72 -4.86
C THR A 243 3.62 -14.30 -3.79
N TYR A 244 2.50 -13.62 -3.56
CA TYR A 244 1.50 -14.06 -2.59
C TYR A 244 0.12 -13.53 -2.93
N ILE A 245 -0.93 -14.23 -2.50
CA ILE A 245 -2.30 -13.72 -2.56
C ILE A 245 -2.48 -12.66 -1.47
N SER A 246 -3.10 -11.52 -1.75
CA SER A 246 -3.34 -10.49 -0.74
C SER A 246 -4.20 -11.02 0.42
N GLN A 247 -4.05 -10.45 1.62
CA GLN A 247 -4.84 -10.87 2.80
C GLN A 247 -6.35 -10.80 2.55
N ALA A 248 -6.78 -9.88 1.70
CA ALA A 248 -8.17 -9.71 1.28
C ALA A 248 -8.58 -10.61 0.10
N GLY A 249 -7.70 -11.49 -0.41
CA GLY A 249 -8.02 -12.48 -1.43
C GLY A 249 -8.30 -11.94 -2.84
N GLN A 250 -8.21 -10.61 -3.03
CA GLN A 250 -8.67 -9.92 -4.25
C GLN A 250 -7.58 -9.72 -5.30
N CYS A 251 -6.31 -9.86 -4.93
CA CYS A 251 -5.20 -9.65 -5.87
C CYS A 251 -4.07 -10.62 -5.56
N ARG A 252 -3.32 -11.02 -6.58
CA ARG A 252 -1.98 -11.59 -6.40
C ARG A 252 -0.96 -10.46 -6.44
N HIS A 253 -0.04 -10.46 -5.50
CA HIS A 253 1.08 -9.55 -5.44
C HIS A 253 2.36 -10.20 -5.98
N TYR A 254 3.19 -9.38 -6.60
CA TYR A 254 4.53 -9.71 -7.05
C TYR A 254 5.48 -8.65 -6.48
N VAL A 255 6.45 -9.08 -5.69
CA VAL A 255 7.34 -8.19 -4.95
C VAL A 255 8.70 -8.14 -5.62
N TYR A 256 9.19 -6.93 -5.85
CA TYR A 256 10.54 -6.64 -6.29
C TYR A 256 11.27 -5.98 -5.12
N SER A 257 12.10 -6.76 -4.43
CA SER A 257 12.90 -6.27 -3.30
C SER A 257 14.22 -5.72 -3.83
N LEU A 258 14.35 -4.39 -3.86
CA LEU A 258 15.56 -3.70 -4.31
C LEU A 258 16.28 -3.08 -3.11
N PRO A 259 17.58 -2.74 -3.24
CA PRO A 259 18.35 -2.22 -2.11
C PRO A 259 17.80 -0.93 -1.48
N GLU A 260 17.13 -0.09 -2.26
CA GLU A 260 16.66 1.25 -1.82
C GLU A 260 15.15 1.41 -1.86
N ARG A 261 14.41 0.42 -2.38
CA ARG A 261 12.95 0.47 -2.53
C ARG A 261 12.34 -0.90 -2.70
N GLU A 262 11.06 -1.00 -2.38
CA GLU A 262 10.24 -2.16 -2.65
C GLU A 262 9.13 -1.77 -3.63
N ILE A 263 9.02 -2.53 -4.70
CA ILE A 263 7.92 -2.37 -5.67
C ILE A 263 7.02 -3.58 -5.53
N VAL A 264 5.74 -3.32 -5.33
CA VAL A 264 4.70 -4.34 -5.36
C VAL A 264 3.85 -4.07 -6.58
N VAL A 265 3.79 -5.06 -7.44
CA VAL A 265 2.88 -5.13 -8.58
C VAL A 265 1.73 -6.04 -8.18
N ASN A 266 0.52 -5.76 -8.67
CA ASN A 266 -0.60 -6.67 -8.46
C ASN A 266 -1.29 -7.05 -9.76
N VAL A 267 -1.88 -8.23 -9.76
CA VAL A 267 -2.94 -8.64 -10.70
C VAL A 267 -4.21 -8.76 -9.90
N ASP A 268 -5.23 -7.98 -10.25
CA ASP A 268 -6.52 -8.01 -9.58
C ASP A 268 -7.46 -9.10 -10.13
N GLU A 269 -8.70 -9.14 -9.65
CA GLU A 269 -9.69 -10.16 -9.99
C GLU A 269 -10.14 -10.15 -11.46
N ILE A 270 -9.97 -9.03 -12.17
CA ILE A 270 -10.28 -8.93 -13.61
C ILE A 270 -9.03 -9.13 -14.48
N GLY A 271 -7.88 -9.41 -13.87
CA GLY A 271 -6.62 -9.58 -14.56
C GLY A 271 -5.87 -8.29 -14.85
N CYS A 272 -6.24 -7.17 -14.22
CA CYS A 272 -5.55 -5.90 -14.40
C CYS A 272 -4.19 -5.94 -13.69
N LEU A 273 -3.11 -5.87 -14.47
CA LEU A 273 -1.73 -5.86 -13.99
C LEU A 273 -1.28 -4.41 -13.78
N SER A 274 -1.13 -4.00 -12.52
CA SER A 274 -0.83 -2.60 -12.17
C SER A 274 0.22 -2.46 -11.07
N ILE A 275 0.84 -1.29 -10.99
CA ILE A 275 1.67 -0.93 -9.83
C ILE A 275 0.75 -0.71 -8.64
N TYR A 276 0.91 -1.56 -7.63
CA TYR A 276 0.19 -1.43 -6.36
C TYR A 276 0.90 -0.44 -5.43
N SER A 277 2.23 -0.52 -5.34
CA SER A 277 3.05 0.45 -4.59
C SER A 277 4.50 0.44 -5.06
N ASP A 278 5.15 1.61 -5.08
CA ASP A 278 6.61 1.76 -5.18
C ASP A 278 7.08 2.65 -4.02
N LEU A 279 7.65 2.03 -2.98
CA LEU A 279 8.00 2.71 -1.74
C LEU A 279 9.50 2.56 -1.44
N PRO A 280 10.22 3.66 -1.17
CA PRO A 280 11.59 3.61 -0.69
C PRO A 280 11.73 2.79 0.60
N THR A 281 12.71 1.91 0.68
CA THR A 281 13.05 1.24 1.93
C THR A 281 13.81 2.27 2.76
N GLY A 282 13.11 2.98 3.65
CA GLY A 282 13.74 4.00 4.49
C GLY A 282 15.01 3.44 5.14
N THR A 283 16.12 4.19 5.11
CA THR A 283 17.29 3.88 5.94
C THR A 283 16.80 3.71 7.37
N SER A 284 16.93 2.50 7.91
CA SER A 284 16.34 2.09 9.18
C SER A 284 16.67 3.07 10.30
N ALA A 285 15.80 4.03 10.55
CA ALA A 285 15.67 4.61 11.88
C ALA A 285 15.00 3.51 12.70
N SER A 286 15.78 2.93 13.61
CA SER A 286 15.41 1.96 14.64
C SER A 286 13.90 1.93 14.93
N SER A 287 13.30 0.74 14.82
CA SER A 287 11.92 0.42 15.19
C SER A 287 11.46 1.18 16.43
N GLN A 288 10.88 2.36 16.22
CA GLN A 288 10.02 2.99 17.23
C GLN A 288 8.63 2.45 16.94
N THR A 289 8.29 1.39 17.66
CA THR A 289 6.90 1.03 17.91
C THR A 289 6.18 2.32 18.26
N LEU A 290 5.11 2.65 17.51
CA LEU A 290 4.17 3.71 17.88
C LEU A 290 3.78 3.48 19.34
N SER A 291 4.42 4.25 20.23
CA SER A 291 4.20 4.12 21.66
C SER A 291 2.90 4.86 21.94
N ILE A 292 1.87 4.05 22.16
CA ILE A 292 0.56 4.48 22.61
C ILE A 292 0.75 5.03 24.02
N ASN A 293 0.57 6.34 24.19
CA ASN A 293 0.35 6.98 25.49
C ASN A 293 -1.12 7.41 25.56
#